data_AF-A0A0R3SHQ9-F1
#
_entry.id   AF-A0A0R3SHQ9-F1
#
_cell.length_a   1.000
_cell.length_b   1.000
_cell.length_c   1.000
_cell.angle_alpha   90.00
_cell.angle_beta   90.00
_cell.angle_gamma   90.00
#
_symmetry.space_group_name_H-M   'P 1'
#
loop_
_entity.id
_entity.type
_entity.pdbx_description
1 polymer ?
#
loop_
_entity_poly.entity_id
_entity_poly.type
_entity_poly.pdbx_seq_one_letter_code
_entity_poly.pdbx_strand_id
1 'polypeptide(L)' 'MCPKLPLKAVHGVLMILSLLFSVVGLKAAFDSHSVRGIPDLYSIHSWIGLVTVILFAIQVSLN' A
#
# COMPACT_ATOMS: atom_id res chain seq x y z
N MET A 1 15.16 11.57 27.01
CA MET A 1 14.21 11.97 25.94
C MET A 1 14.76 11.48 24.62
N CYS A 2 14.11 10.54 23.94
CA CYS A 2 14.56 10.10 22.62
C CYS A 2 14.55 11.27 21.62
N PRO A 3 15.58 11.43 20.78
CA PRO A 3 15.61 12.50 19.79
C PRO A 3 14.48 12.29 18.76
N LYS A 4 13.78 13.38 18.43
CA LYS A 4 12.55 13.37 17.62
C LYS A 4 12.82 13.09 16.12
N LEU A 5 13.99 13.51 15.63
CA LEU A 5 14.43 13.39 14.25
C LEU A 5 14.66 11.93 13.78
N PRO A 6 15.43 11.07 14.49
CA PRO A 6 15.66 9.69 14.06
C PRO A 6 14.37 8.87 14.04
N LEU A 7 13.44 9.12 14.96
CA LEU A 7 12.14 8.45 14.96
C LEU A 7 11.31 8.81 13.73
N LYS A 8 11.32 10.08 13.30
CA LYS A 8 10.69 10.51 12.05
C LYS A 8 11.35 9.89 10.82
N ALA A 9 12.67 9.77 10.81
CA ALA A 9 13.40 9.12 9.71
C ALA A 9 13.02 7.64 9.58
N VAL A 10 13.04 6.89 10.70
CA VAL A 10 12.63 5.47 10.71
C VAL A 10 11.17 5.33 10.29
N HIS A 11 10.29 6.19 10.79
CA HIS A 11 8.89 6.22 10.37
C HIS A 11 8.75 6.42 8.86
N GLY A 12 9.42 7.43 8.29
CA GLY A 12 9.38 7.70 6.84
C GLY A 12 9.86 6.51 6.01
N VAL A 13 10.97 5.88 6.39
CA VAL A 13 11.50 4.69 5.70
C VAL A 13 10.51 3.52 5.74
N LEU A 14 9.93 3.24 6.91
CA LEU A 14 8.96 2.15 7.06
C LEU A 14 7.70 2.42 6.23
N MET A 15 7.24 3.67 6.16
CA MET A 15 6.07 4.06 5.38
C MET A 15 6.29 3.88 3.88
N ILE A 16 7.46 4.31 3.37
CA ILE A 16 7.84 4.09 1.95
C ILE A 16 7.94 2.60 1.64
N LEU A 17 8.57 1.82 2.52
CA LEU A 17 8.72 0.37 2.31
C LEU A 17 7.37 -0.36 2.31
N SER A 18 6.47 0.01 3.23
CA SER A 18 5.10 -0.49 3.26
C SER A 18 4.33 -0.18 1.96
N LEU A 19 4.52 1.01 1.41
CA LEU A 19 3.87 1.41 0.16
C LEU A 19 4.38 0.56 -1.02
N LEU A 20 5.69 0.34 -1.10
CA LEU A 20 6.30 -0.53 -2.11
C LEU A 20 5.74 -1.96 -2.03
N PHE A 21 5.68 -2.55 -0.85
CA PHE A 21 5.12 -3.89 -0.67
C PHE A 21 3.62 -3.95 -0.99
N SER A 22 2.88 -2.88 -0.70
CA SER A 22 1.45 -2.80 -1.05
C SER A 22 1.24 -2.80 -2.57
N VAL A 23 2.08 -2.10 -3.33
CA VAL A 23 2.04 -2.10 -4.81
C VAL A 23 2.36 -3.48 -5.37
N VAL A 24 3.40 -4.15 -4.84
CA VAL A 24 3.75 -5.53 -5.24
C VAL A 24 2.60 -6.50 -4.92
N GLY A 25 1.98 -6.38 -3.74
CA GLY A 25 0.83 -7.19 -3.35
C GLY A 25 -0.37 -6.98 -4.27
N LEU A 26 -0.67 -5.73 -4.65
CA LEU A 26 -1.75 -5.43 -5.58
C LEU A 26 -1.48 -6.01 -6.97
N LYS A 27 -0.25 -5.90 -7.46
CA LYS A 27 0.17 -6.54 -8.72
C LYS A 27 -0.01 -8.05 -8.65
N ALA A 28 0.41 -8.69 -7.56
CA ALA A 28 0.26 -10.13 -7.36
C ALA A 28 -1.22 -10.57 -7.30
N ALA A 29 -2.08 -9.75 -6.70
CA ALA A 29 -3.52 -10.02 -6.65
C ALA A 29 -4.17 -9.99 -8.04
N PHE A 30 -3.86 -8.96 -8.85
CA PHE A 30 -4.35 -8.86 -10.22
C PHE A 30 -3.79 -9.96 -11.14
N ASP A 31 -2.52 -10.33 -10.96
CA ASP A 31 -1.91 -11.43 -11.71
C ASP A 31 -2.60 -12.77 -11.40
N SER A 32 -2.89 -13.03 -10.11
CA SER A 32 -3.65 -14.21 -9.67
C SER A 32 -5.07 -14.27 -10.24
N HIS A 33 -5.76 -13.13 -10.32
CA HIS A 33 -7.06 -13.02 -10.98
C HIS A 33 -6.97 -13.31 -12.47
N SER A 34 -5.97 -12.74 -13.16
CA SER A 34 -5.75 -12.94 -14.59
C SER A 34 -5.53 -14.42 -14.93
N VAL A 35 -4.66 -15.11 -14.18
CA VAL A 35 -4.40 -16.55 -14.36
C VAL A 35 -5.66 -17.40 -14.13
N ARG A 36 -6.55 -16.96 -13.24
CA ARG A 36 -7.78 -17.70 -12.87
C ARG A 36 -9.01 -17.26 -13.68
N GLY A 37 -8.89 -16.26 -14.56
CA GLY A 37 -10.00 -15.69 -15.33
C GLY A 37 -11.06 -14.99 -14.47
N ILE A 38 -10.69 -14.50 -13.28
CA ILE A 38 -11.61 -13.79 -12.38
C ILE A 38 -11.57 -12.31 -12.70
N PRO A 39 -12.73 -11.63 -12.84
CA PRO A 39 -12.74 -10.19 -13.06
C PRO A 39 -12.15 -9.44 -11.86
N ASP A 40 -11.26 -8.48 -12.14
CA ASP A 40 -10.70 -7.62 -11.11
C ASP A 40 -11.76 -6.71 -10.46
N LEU A 41 -11.46 -6.26 -9.23
CA LEU A 41 -12.29 -5.29 -8.50
C LEU A 41 -13.77 -5.72 -8.33
N TYR A 42 -14.11 -7.00 -8.32
CA TYR A 42 -15.50 -7.45 -8.19
C TYR A 42 -16.02 -7.48 -6.73
N SER A 43 -15.10 -7.52 -5.75
CA SER A 43 -15.42 -7.62 -4.32
C SER A 43 -15.22 -6.28 -3.60
N ILE A 44 -16.06 -6.00 -2.58
CA ILE A 44 -15.91 -4.86 -1.67
C ILE A 44 -14.51 -4.81 -1.04
N HIS A 45 -13.92 -5.97 -0.74
CA HIS A 45 -12.56 -6.03 -0.22
C HIS A 45 -11.55 -5.37 -1.17
N SER A 46 -11.70 -5.61 -2.48
CA SER A 46 -10.82 -5.06 -3.50
C SER A 46 -11.00 -3.54 -3.65
N TRP A 47 -12.22 -3.03 -3.49
CA TRP A 47 -12.52 -1.60 -3.52
C TRP A 47 -11.93 -0.88 -2.31
N ILE A 48 -12.20 -1.38 -1.11
CA ILE A 48 -11.66 -0.79 0.13
C ILE A 48 -10.13 -0.88 0.11
N GLY A 49 -9.57 -2.03 -0.29
CA GLY A 49 -8.12 -2.21 -0.41
C GLY A 49 -7.47 -1.20 -1.37
N LEU A 50 -8.06 -0.99 -2.55
CA LEU A 50 -7.55 -0.01 -3.51
C LEU A 50 -7.62 1.42 -2.95
N VAL A 51 -8.76 1.80 -2.35
CA VAL A 51 -8.92 3.13 -1.71
C VAL A 51 -7.91 3.31 -0.58
N THR A 52 -7.68 2.30 0.25
CA THR A 52 -6.68 2.34 1.32
C THR A 52 -5.28 2.56 0.76
N VAL A 53 -4.87 1.85 -0.30
CA VAL A 53 -3.54 2.04 -0.92
C VAL A 53 -3.39 3.45 -1.50
N ILE A 54 -4.44 3.99 -2.14
CA ILE A 54 -4.44 5.36 -2.68
C ILE A 54 -4.31 6.39 -1.55
N LEU A 55 -5.14 6.30 -0.51
CA LEU A 55 -5.07 7.21 0.64
C LEU A 55 -3.73 7.10 1.37
N PHE A 56 -3.18 5.89 1.48
CA PHE A 56 -1.87 5.66 2.06
C PHE A 56 -0.76 6.31 1.22
N ALA A 57 -0.79 6.18 -0.11
CA ALA A 57 0.17 6.85 -1.00
C ALA A 57 0.12 8.39 -0.87
N ILE A 58 -1.08 8.96 -0.77
CA ILE A 58 -1.28 10.39 -0.49
C ILE A 58 -0.68 10.76 0.87
N GLN A 59 -0.98 9.97 1.92
CA GLN A 59 -0.45 10.20 3.26
C GLN A 59 1.08 10.15 3.31
N VAL A 60 1.72 9.22 2.59
CA VAL A 60 3.18 9.12 2.49
C VAL A 60 3.77 10.33 1.74
N SER A 61 3.07 10.83 0.73
CA SER A 61 3.53 11.99 -0.06
C SER A 61 3.42 13.32 0.69
N LEU A 62 2.50 13.41 1.67
CA LEU A 62 2.26 14.60 2.49
C LEU A 62 3.06 14.63 3.81
N ASN A 63 3.82 13.58 4.12
CA ASN A 63 4.56 13.41 5.39
C ASN A 63 6.02 13.89 5.27
#